data_AF-A0A920NS73-F1
#
_entry.id   AF-A0A920NS73-F1
#
_cell.length_a   1.000
_cell.length_b   1.000
_cell.length_c   1.000
_cell.angle_alpha   90.00
_cell.angle_beta   90.00
_cell.angle_gamma   90.00
#
_symmetry.space_group_name_H-M   'P 1'
#
loop_
_entity.id
_entity.type
_entity.pdbx_description
1 polymer ?
#
loop_
_entity_poly.entity_id
_entity_poly.type
_entity_poly.pdbx_seq_one_letter_code
_entity_poly.pdbx_strand_id
1 'polypeptide(L)'
;MTLSNDNLGYRFDVILPQDTLARYCAFTAVQLNLVSTVTLIDNHSFSELRNNGSGVDHIVIGPPDFSSVTAPLVTHRVSSRYVELDKIYDEFSGGNADPVAIRYFIQWTQENWFEPKPYCVMLMGDADYDYRNITQQSSIQVPTIEIGNGFNHRAADDRLAAFNGLIPDIAIGRYPAKSVTDVSAFVDKIIQYETNPDYGLWRQRVTLVADDAARPEPVHGSIATGKSHTQNSETIAGLVVPSIEIRKLYMMEFPEVSNASLYGVVKPEATQALLDILTEGTGYH
;
A
#
# COMPACT_ATOMS: atom_id res chain seq x y z
N MET A 1 7.92 -38.35 -26.56
CA MET A 1 7.16 -38.23 -25.30
C MET A 1 6.13 -39.33 -25.30
N THR A 2 6.05 -40.10 -24.22
CA THR A 2 5.10 -41.20 -24.10
C THR A 2 4.29 -40.99 -22.82
N LEU A 3 2.98 -40.91 -22.97
CA LEU A 3 2.04 -40.88 -21.84
C LEU A 3 1.46 -42.27 -21.69
N SER A 4 1.67 -42.89 -20.53
CA SER A 4 1.06 -44.16 -20.18
C SER A 4 0.18 -44.00 -18.94
N ASN A 5 -0.88 -44.79 -18.87
CA ASN A 5 -1.78 -44.85 -17.74
C ASN A 5 -1.78 -46.29 -17.24
N ASP A 6 -1.39 -46.50 -16.00
CA ASP A 6 -1.53 -47.79 -15.32
C ASP A 6 -2.54 -47.65 -14.17
N ASN A 7 -2.92 -48.77 -13.54
CA ASN A 7 -3.87 -48.75 -12.42
C ASN A 7 -3.35 -47.98 -11.17
N LEU A 8 -2.15 -47.40 -11.22
CA LEU A 8 -1.53 -46.60 -10.16
C LEU A 8 -1.42 -45.11 -10.53
N GLY A 9 -1.69 -44.71 -11.78
CA GLY A 9 -1.77 -43.32 -12.22
C GLY A 9 -1.23 -43.04 -13.62
N TYR A 10 -0.99 -41.76 -13.91
CA TYR A 10 -0.41 -41.30 -15.17
C TYR A 10 1.12 -41.20 -15.06
N ARG A 11 1.82 -41.76 -16.04
CA ARG A 11 3.28 -41.68 -16.16
C ARG A 11 3.66 -40.92 -17.43
N PHE A 12 4.58 -39.96 -17.28
CA PHE A 12 5.16 -39.19 -18.38
C PHE A 12 6.64 -39.53 -18.52
N ASP A 13 7.01 -40.14 -19.66
CA ASP A 13 8.40 -40.38 -20.03
C ASP A 13 8.82 -39.46 -21.18
N VAL A 14 9.93 -38.74 -21.01
CA VAL A 14 10.49 -37.84 -22.02
C VAL A 14 11.99 -38.10 -22.20
N ILE A 15 12.42 -38.21 -23.46
CA ILE A 15 13.83 -38.25 -23.82
C ILE A 15 14.27 -36.81 -24.06
N LEU A 16 15.16 -36.30 -23.22
CA LEU A 16 15.72 -34.96 -23.35
C LEU A 16 16.96 -34.99 -24.25
N PRO A 17 17.12 -34.03 -25.19
CA PRO A 17 18.40 -33.80 -25.83
C PRO A 17 19.44 -33.35 -24.78
N GLN A 18 20.72 -33.66 -25.01
CA GLN A 18 21.80 -33.23 -24.13
C GLN A 18 21.83 -31.68 -24.08
N ASP A 19 21.99 -31.12 -22.88
CA ASP A 19 22.16 -29.68 -22.62
C ASP A 19 20.99 -28.76 -22.99
N THR A 20 19.74 -29.24 -22.97
CA THR A 20 18.55 -28.39 -23.08
C THR A 20 17.66 -28.45 -21.85
N LEU A 21 17.41 -27.29 -21.23
CA LEU A 21 16.38 -27.14 -20.20
C LEU A 21 15.01 -27.20 -20.87
N ALA A 22 14.15 -28.13 -20.45
CA ALA A 22 12.76 -28.23 -20.90
C ALA A 22 11.81 -28.22 -19.70
N ARG A 23 10.66 -27.54 -19.87
CA ARG A 23 9.56 -27.52 -18.89
C ARG A 23 8.34 -28.19 -19.52
N TYR A 24 7.73 -29.13 -18.81
CA TYR A 24 6.52 -29.83 -19.24
C TYR A 24 5.37 -29.50 -18.28
N CYS A 25 4.18 -29.30 -18.83
CA CYS A 25 2.95 -29.12 -18.08
C CYS A 25 1.95 -30.20 -18.51
N ALA A 26 1.33 -30.89 -17.54
CA ALA A 26 0.27 -31.85 -17.77
C ALA A 26 -1.03 -31.29 -17.17
N PHE A 27 -2.11 -31.32 -17.94
CA PHE A 27 -3.44 -30.85 -17.52
C PHE A 27 -4.53 -31.69 -18.22
N THR A 28 -5.73 -31.69 -17.66
CA THR A 28 -6.88 -32.34 -18.29
C THR A 28 -7.55 -31.39 -19.29
N ALA A 29 -7.94 -31.88 -20.46
CA ALA A 29 -8.58 -31.06 -21.50
C ALA A 29 -9.92 -30.44 -21.03
N VAL A 30 -10.57 -31.05 -20.03
CA VAL A 30 -11.85 -30.61 -19.47
C VAL A 30 -11.68 -29.37 -18.58
N GLN A 31 -10.47 -29.08 -18.08
CA GLN A 31 -10.18 -27.94 -17.20
C GLN A 31 -9.60 -26.73 -17.93
N LEU A 32 -9.45 -26.78 -19.25
CA LEU A 32 -8.96 -25.64 -20.00
C LEU A 32 -10.10 -24.68 -20.34
N ASN A 33 -9.96 -23.43 -19.92
CA ASN A 33 -10.69 -22.33 -20.54
C ASN A 33 -10.17 -22.18 -21.97
N LEU A 34 -10.95 -22.66 -22.94
CA LEU A 34 -10.62 -22.51 -24.34
C LEU A 34 -10.80 -21.03 -24.72
N VAL A 35 -9.71 -20.39 -25.13
CA VAL A 35 -9.77 -19.05 -25.73
C VAL A 35 -10.48 -19.21 -27.07
N SER A 36 -11.75 -18.81 -27.12
CA SER A 36 -12.60 -18.99 -28.29
C SER A 36 -12.26 -18.02 -29.43
N THR A 37 -11.69 -16.86 -29.09
CA THR A 37 -11.35 -15.80 -30.05
C THR A 37 -10.08 -15.09 -29.62
N VAL A 38 -9.13 -14.95 -30.54
CA VAL A 38 -7.98 -14.05 -30.40
C VAL A 38 -8.20 -12.90 -31.38
N THR A 39 -8.32 -11.69 -30.86
CA THR A 39 -8.41 -10.48 -31.66
C THR A 39 -7.05 -9.81 -31.73
N LEU A 40 -6.53 -9.59 -32.93
CA LEU A 40 -5.35 -8.75 -33.11
C LEU A 40 -5.74 -7.29 -32.84
N ILE A 41 -5.04 -6.64 -31.91
CA ILE A 41 -5.14 -5.20 -31.72
C ILE A 41 -4.08 -4.56 -32.61
N ASP A 42 -4.51 -4.06 -33.77
CA ASP A 42 -3.62 -3.38 -34.70
C ASP A 42 -3.16 -2.03 -34.13
N ASN A 43 -1.92 -1.65 -34.44
CA ASN A 43 -1.31 -0.36 -34.10
C ASN A 43 -1.23 -0.03 -32.59
N HIS A 44 -1.19 -1.04 -31.71
CA HIS A 44 -0.90 -0.79 -30.31
C HIS A 44 0.56 -0.34 -30.12
N SER A 45 0.78 0.78 -29.42
CA SER A 45 2.10 1.36 -29.19
C SER A 45 2.49 1.26 -27.71
N PHE A 46 3.62 0.63 -27.42
CA PHE A 46 4.17 0.48 -26.07
C PHE A 46 5.22 1.56 -25.76
N SER A 47 4.88 2.82 -25.97
CA SER A 47 5.83 3.94 -25.88
C SER A 47 5.26 5.17 -25.17
N GLU A 48 4.07 5.07 -24.60
CA GLU A 48 3.42 6.12 -23.79
C GLU A 48 4.13 6.31 -22.45
N LEU A 49 4.56 5.22 -21.80
CA LEU A 49 5.34 5.25 -20.54
C LEU A 49 6.77 4.72 -20.70
N ARG A 50 6.97 3.73 -21.58
CA ARG A 50 8.28 3.19 -22.00
C ARG A 50 9.01 4.10 -22.98
N ASN A 51 9.14 5.36 -22.62
CA ASN A 51 9.91 6.34 -23.37
C ASN A 51 11.01 6.95 -22.51
N ASN A 52 11.77 7.85 -23.15
CA ASN A 52 12.79 8.67 -22.51
C ASN A 52 12.26 10.10 -22.37
N GLY A 53 11.01 10.28 -21.94
CA GLY A 53 10.41 11.61 -21.79
C GLY A 53 11.12 12.46 -20.73
N SER A 54 10.80 13.76 -20.71
CA SER A 54 11.16 14.63 -19.58
C SER A 54 10.52 14.08 -18.31
N GLY A 55 11.35 13.75 -17.33
CA GLY A 55 10.90 13.26 -16.04
C GLY A 55 10.24 14.35 -15.19
N VAL A 56 9.78 13.93 -14.01
CA VAL A 56 9.13 14.76 -12.99
C VAL A 56 9.65 14.33 -11.63
N ASP A 57 9.60 15.21 -10.64
CA ASP A 57 10.03 14.90 -9.27
C ASP A 57 9.04 13.98 -8.53
N HIS A 58 7.75 14.13 -8.84
CA HIS A 58 6.65 13.41 -8.19
C HIS A 58 5.76 12.66 -9.19
N ILE A 59 5.44 11.42 -8.89
CA ILE A 59 4.44 10.66 -9.64
C ILE A 59 3.27 10.33 -8.72
N VAL A 60 2.05 10.50 -9.23
CA VAL A 60 0.83 9.96 -8.62
C VAL A 60 0.29 8.86 -9.51
N ILE A 61 0.06 7.67 -8.96
CA ILE A 61 -0.44 6.50 -9.69
C ILE A 61 -1.84 6.17 -9.18
N GLY A 62 -2.81 6.00 -10.07
CA GLY A 62 -4.15 5.53 -9.67
C GLY A 62 -5.09 5.25 -10.85
N PRO A 63 -6.33 4.85 -10.57
CA PRO A 63 -7.35 4.61 -11.59
C PRO A 63 -7.62 5.85 -12.47
N PRO A 64 -7.96 5.68 -13.76
CA PRO A 64 -8.30 6.81 -14.65
C PRO A 64 -9.34 7.76 -14.07
N ASP A 65 -10.32 7.25 -13.32
CA ASP A 65 -11.39 8.03 -12.68
C ASP A 65 -10.86 9.07 -11.67
N PHE A 66 -9.69 8.85 -11.09
CA PHE A 66 -9.08 9.76 -10.11
C PHE A 66 -8.21 10.84 -10.76
N SER A 67 -7.91 10.74 -12.05
CA SER A 67 -7.03 11.69 -12.76
C SER A 67 -7.52 13.13 -12.66
N SER A 68 -8.80 13.36 -12.97
CA SER A 68 -9.41 14.69 -13.03
C SER A 68 -9.41 15.39 -11.67
N VAL A 69 -9.79 14.68 -10.61
CA VAL A 69 -9.81 15.21 -9.23
C VAL A 69 -8.41 15.36 -8.64
N THR A 70 -7.40 14.67 -9.17
CA THR A 70 -6.01 14.81 -8.74
C THR A 70 -5.27 15.94 -9.47
N ALA A 71 -5.77 16.40 -10.62
CA ALA A 71 -5.14 17.45 -11.42
C ALA A 71 -4.78 18.75 -10.65
N PRO A 72 -5.59 19.24 -9.69
CA PRO A 72 -5.21 20.38 -8.86
C PRO A 72 -3.95 20.13 -8.03
N LEU A 73 -3.80 18.93 -7.45
CA LEU A 73 -2.62 18.56 -6.67
C LEU A 73 -1.36 18.46 -7.56
N VAL A 74 -1.50 17.86 -8.74
CA VAL A 74 -0.40 17.76 -9.72
C VAL A 74 0.09 19.16 -10.09
N THR A 75 -0.85 20.07 -10.37
CA THR A 75 -0.54 21.47 -10.67
C THR A 75 0.12 22.17 -9.48
N HIS A 76 -0.37 21.93 -8.26
CA HIS A 76 0.16 22.54 -7.04
C HIS A 76 1.64 22.18 -6.77
N ARG A 77 2.04 20.95 -7.11
CA ARG A 77 3.41 20.44 -6.92
C ARG A 77 4.41 20.87 -8.02
N VAL A 78 3.94 21.50 -9.10
CA VAL A 78 4.71 21.97 -10.28
C VAL A 78 5.42 20.86 -11.07
N SER A 79 6.32 20.09 -10.45
CA SER A 79 7.07 18.97 -11.04
C SER A 79 6.42 17.63 -10.67
N SER A 80 5.17 17.45 -11.09
CA SER A 80 4.38 16.27 -10.79
C SER A 80 3.63 15.76 -12.01
N ARG A 81 3.33 14.47 -12.05
CA ARG A 81 2.50 13.85 -13.09
C ARG A 81 1.55 12.82 -12.50
N TYR A 82 0.31 12.83 -12.97
CA TYR A 82 -0.62 11.72 -12.77
C TYR A 82 -0.39 10.66 -13.85
N VAL A 83 -0.24 9.41 -13.44
CA VAL A 83 -0.07 8.26 -14.32
C VAL A 83 -1.21 7.29 -14.05
N GLU A 84 -2.00 7.05 -15.08
CA GLU A 84 -3.12 6.13 -15.02
C GLU A 84 -2.62 4.69 -14.89
N LEU A 85 -3.23 3.95 -13.97
CA LEU A 85 -2.84 2.59 -13.65
C LEU A 85 -3.02 1.63 -14.83
N ASP A 86 -4.08 1.81 -15.63
CA ASP A 86 -4.35 0.99 -16.81
C ASP A 86 -3.23 1.11 -17.85
N LYS A 87 -2.65 2.31 -18.00
CA LYS A 87 -1.51 2.55 -18.90
C LYS A 87 -0.25 1.82 -18.45
N ILE A 88 -0.05 1.73 -17.14
CA ILE A 88 1.04 0.92 -16.57
C ILE A 88 0.80 -0.56 -16.89
N TYR A 89 -0.43 -1.05 -16.73
CA TYR A 89 -0.73 -2.45 -17.04
C TYR A 89 -0.54 -2.78 -18.50
N ASP A 90 -1.07 -1.95 -19.40
CA ASP A 90 -0.94 -2.10 -20.84
C ASP A 90 0.54 -2.28 -21.24
N GLU A 91 1.43 -1.44 -20.74
CA GLU A 91 2.84 -1.46 -21.16
C GLU A 91 3.75 -2.40 -20.38
N PHE A 92 3.48 -2.64 -19.10
CA PHE A 92 4.40 -3.39 -18.21
C PHE A 92 3.93 -4.80 -17.87
N SER A 93 2.73 -5.19 -18.28
CA SER A 93 2.18 -6.54 -18.04
C SER A 93 1.31 -7.10 -19.16
N GLY A 94 1.15 -6.35 -20.27
CA GLY A 94 0.26 -6.72 -21.36
C GLY A 94 -1.22 -6.64 -20.98
N GLY A 95 -1.59 -5.64 -20.16
CA GLY A 95 -2.96 -5.37 -19.72
C GLY A 95 -3.42 -6.17 -18.51
N ASN A 96 -2.54 -6.95 -17.86
CA ASN A 96 -2.89 -7.67 -16.64
C ASN A 96 -2.78 -6.76 -15.41
N ALA A 97 -3.71 -6.87 -14.46
CA ALA A 97 -3.65 -6.09 -13.22
C ALA A 97 -2.55 -6.58 -12.23
N ASP A 98 -1.33 -6.81 -12.70
CA ASP A 98 -0.21 -7.32 -11.91
C ASP A 98 0.49 -6.18 -11.15
N PRO A 99 0.61 -6.21 -9.81
CA PRO A 99 1.34 -5.19 -9.05
C PRO A 99 2.81 -5.07 -9.46
N VAL A 100 3.43 -6.12 -10.04
CA VAL A 100 4.80 -6.06 -10.55
C VAL A 100 4.92 -5.09 -11.74
N ALA A 101 3.83 -4.84 -12.48
CA ALA A 101 3.80 -3.83 -13.53
C ALA A 101 4.12 -2.42 -12.99
N ILE A 102 3.56 -2.08 -11.82
CA ILE A 102 3.82 -0.81 -11.12
C ILE A 102 5.31 -0.72 -10.77
N ARG A 103 5.88 -1.80 -10.22
CA ARG A 103 7.31 -1.86 -9.90
C ARG A 103 8.18 -1.63 -11.14
N TYR A 104 7.88 -2.31 -12.25
CA TYR A 104 8.65 -2.15 -13.49
C TYR A 104 8.50 -0.76 -14.10
N PHE A 105 7.32 -0.15 -14.01
CA PHE A 105 7.12 1.23 -14.44
C PHE A 105 8.00 2.18 -13.61
N ILE A 106 7.95 2.09 -12.28
CA ILE A 106 8.75 2.97 -11.42
C ILE A 106 10.24 2.77 -11.70
N GLN A 107 10.71 1.52 -11.81
CA GLN A 107 12.09 1.21 -12.18
C GLN A 107 12.47 1.82 -13.54
N TRP A 108 11.58 1.72 -14.54
CA TRP A 108 11.81 2.28 -15.86
C TRP A 108 12.05 3.79 -15.81
N THR A 109 11.29 4.52 -14.98
CA THR A 109 11.50 5.96 -14.78
C THR A 109 12.90 6.27 -14.25
N GLN A 110 13.42 5.44 -13.34
CA GLN A 110 14.77 5.63 -12.77
C GLN A 110 15.88 5.32 -13.77
N GLU A 111 15.66 4.39 -14.70
CA GLU A 111 16.69 3.94 -15.64
C GLU A 111 16.70 4.76 -16.93
N ASN A 112 15.53 5.16 -17.45
CA ASN A 112 15.38 5.62 -18.84
C ASN A 112 14.85 7.05 -19.00
N TRP A 113 14.15 7.62 -18.01
CA TRP A 113 13.65 8.99 -18.13
C TRP A 113 14.79 10.01 -17.99
N PHE A 114 14.64 11.15 -18.67
CA PHE A 114 15.56 12.27 -18.47
C PHE A 114 15.29 12.98 -17.14
N GLU A 115 16.30 13.66 -16.63
CA GLU A 115 16.18 14.45 -15.39
C GLU A 115 15.09 15.54 -15.49
N PRO A 116 14.39 15.84 -14.37
CA PRO A 116 14.53 15.19 -13.07
C PRO A 116 13.88 13.81 -13.01
N LYS A 117 14.56 12.84 -12.39
CA LYS A 117 13.97 11.53 -12.09
C LYS A 117 13.08 11.63 -10.84
N PRO A 118 11.95 10.90 -10.81
CA PRO A 118 11.02 10.98 -9.69
C PRO A 118 11.67 10.41 -8.43
N TYR A 119 11.66 11.19 -7.35
CA TYR A 119 12.16 10.73 -6.05
C TYR A 119 11.02 10.27 -5.13
N CYS A 120 9.77 10.52 -5.52
CA CYS A 120 8.58 10.19 -4.73
C CYS A 120 7.42 9.70 -5.61
N VAL A 121 6.80 8.60 -5.18
CA VAL A 121 5.60 8.02 -5.80
C VAL A 121 4.47 7.98 -4.76
N MET A 122 3.28 8.45 -5.14
CA MET A 122 2.07 8.31 -4.36
C MET A 122 1.07 7.38 -5.07
N LEU A 123 0.69 6.30 -4.40
CA LEU A 123 -0.37 5.40 -4.83
C LEU A 123 -1.72 5.95 -4.36
N MET A 124 -2.62 6.23 -5.30
CA MET A 124 -3.93 6.81 -5.06
C MET A 124 -5.00 5.74 -5.25
N GLY A 125 -5.28 5.00 -4.18
CA GLY A 125 -6.28 3.94 -4.21
C GLY A 125 -6.10 2.90 -3.12
N ASP A 126 -7.20 2.32 -2.70
CA ASP A 126 -7.23 1.23 -1.74
C ASP A 126 -6.71 -0.09 -2.34
N ALA A 127 -6.12 -0.92 -1.49
CA ALA A 127 -5.54 -2.22 -1.83
C ALA A 127 -6.19 -3.33 -1.00
N ASP A 128 -6.15 -4.54 -1.54
CA ASP A 128 -6.63 -5.78 -0.91
C ASP A 128 -5.76 -6.95 -1.40
N TYR A 129 -5.92 -8.12 -0.80
CA TYR A 129 -5.15 -9.32 -1.13
C TYR A 129 -5.57 -9.93 -2.49
N ASP A 130 -6.82 -9.73 -2.91
CA ASP A 130 -7.37 -10.36 -4.11
C ASP A 130 -7.25 -9.49 -5.38
N TYR A 131 -6.01 -9.15 -5.76
CA TYR A 131 -5.74 -8.35 -6.98
C TYR A 131 -6.15 -9.05 -8.28
N ARG A 132 -6.26 -10.38 -8.27
CA ARG A 132 -6.73 -11.17 -9.42
C ARG A 132 -8.23 -11.32 -9.47
N ASN A 133 -8.94 -10.77 -8.49
CA ASN A 133 -10.39 -10.85 -8.34
C ASN A 133 -10.92 -12.30 -8.44
N ILE A 134 -10.22 -13.25 -7.82
CA ILE A 134 -10.57 -14.68 -7.81
C ILE A 134 -11.90 -14.89 -7.06
N THR A 135 -12.13 -14.11 -6.00
CA THR A 135 -13.36 -14.15 -5.19
C THR A 135 -14.54 -13.43 -5.84
N GLN A 136 -14.30 -12.64 -6.90
CA GLN A 136 -15.28 -11.74 -7.53
C GLN A 136 -15.84 -10.65 -6.61
N GLN A 137 -15.19 -10.40 -5.47
CA GLN A 137 -15.59 -9.40 -4.47
C GLN A 137 -14.52 -8.31 -4.29
N SER A 138 -13.47 -8.33 -5.11
CA SER A 138 -12.37 -7.38 -5.02
C SER A 138 -12.85 -5.96 -5.34
N SER A 139 -12.56 -5.02 -4.44
CA SER A 139 -12.82 -3.59 -4.62
C SER A 139 -11.52 -2.79 -4.77
N ILE A 140 -10.43 -3.46 -5.17
CA ILE A 140 -9.11 -2.86 -5.30
C ILE A 140 -9.14 -1.72 -6.31
N GLN A 141 -8.50 -0.62 -5.94
CA GLN A 141 -8.25 0.51 -6.83
C GLN A 141 -6.81 0.49 -7.33
N VAL A 142 -5.85 0.24 -6.43
CA VAL A 142 -4.42 0.11 -6.78
C VAL A 142 -3.83 -1.07 -5.99
N PRO A 143 -3.38 -2.17 -6.62
CA PRO A 143 -2.87 -3.31 -5.89
C PRO A 143 -1.52 -3.00 -5.22
N THR A 144 -1.10 -3.91 -4.36
CA THR A 144 0.20 -3.89 -3.69
C THR A 144 0.86 -5.26 -3.80
N ILE A 145 2.13 -5.35 -3.39
CA ILE A 145 2.81 -6.63 -3.21
C ILE A 145 2.54 -7.12 -1.80
N GLU A 146 2.03 -8.34 -1.68
CA GLU A 146 1.95 -9.03 -0.40
C GLU A 146 3.20 -9.86 -0.12
N ILE A 147 3.68 -9.78 1.12
CA ILE A 147 4.79 -10.61 1.60
C ILE A 147 4.34 -11.44 2.78
N GLY A 148 4.84 -12.68 2.87
CA GLY A 148 4.54 -13.60 3.96
C GLY A 148 4.00 -14.93 3.47
N ASN A 149 3.52 -15.75 4.41
CA ASN A 149 2.94 -17.06 4.12
C ASN A 149 1.79 -17.36 5.08
N GLY A 150 0.75 -18.04 4.59
CA GLY A 150 -0.45 -18.40 5.36
C GLY A 150 -1.10 -17.17 5.98
N PHE A 151 -1.37 -17.23 7.29
CA PHE A 151 -2.00 -16.14 8.05
C PHE A 151 -1.05 -14.98 8.40
N ASN A 152 0.24 -15.10 8.08
CA ASN A 152 1.24 -14.06 8.35
C ASN A 152 1.63 -13.32 7.06
N HIS A 153 0.64 -12.89 6.27
CA HIS A 153 0.84 -12.03 5.12
C HIS A 153 0.59 -10.56 5.48
N ARG A 154 1.22 -9.66 4.74
CA ARG A 154 1.05 -8.21 4.89
C ARG A 154 1.30 -7.51 3.56
N ALA A 155 0.57 -6.43 3.33
CA ALA A 155 0.84 -5.49 2.26
C ALA A 155 2.23 -4.86 2.44
N ALA A 156 2.95 -4.66 1.35
CA ALA A 156 4.30 -4.12 1.34
C ALA A 156 4.53 -3.24 0.10
N ASP A 157 4.00 -2.02 0.13
CA ASP A 157 4.21 -1.02 -0.93
C ASP A 157 5.69 -0.73 -1.17
N ASP A 158 6.53 -0.79 -0.13
CA ASP A 158 7.99 -0.68 -0.23
C ASP A 158 8.61 -1.58 -1.32
N ARG A 159 8.00 -2.75 -1.58
CA ARG A 159 8.46 -3.68 -2.62
C ARG A 159 8.23 -3.18 -4.03
N LEU A 160 7.30 -2.25 -4.23
CA LEU A 160 7.05 -1.60 -5.52
C LEU A 160 8.16 -0.60 -5.86
N ALA A 161 8.85 -0.06 -4.87
CA ALA A 161 9.94 0.91 -5.04
C ALA A 161 11.34 0.34 -4.75
N ALA A 162 11.45 -0.93 -4.32
CA ALA A 162 12.72 -1.60 -4.09
C ALA A 162 13.15 -2.41 -5.33
N PHE A 163 14.11 -1.91 -6.10
CA PHE A 163 14.66 -2.55 -7.31
C PHE A 163 15.97 -3.28 -6.98
N ASN A 164 16.82 -2.68 -6.15
CA ASN A 164 18.16 -3.18 -5.82
C ASN A 164 18.23 -3.86 -4.44
N GLY A 165 17.18 -4.56 -4.02
CA GLY A 165 17.18 -5.35 -2.80
C GLY A 165 15.88 -5.26 -2.00
N LEU A 166 16.00 -4.97 -0.70
CA LEU A 166 14.86 -4.91 0.22
C LEU A 166 14.46 -3.49 0.63
N ILE A 167 15.34 -2.51 0.41
CA ILE A 167 15.12 -1.11 0.77
C ILE A 167 14.56 -0.39 -0.47
N PRO A 168 13.49 0.42 -0.34
CA PRO A 168 13.02 1.27 -1.42
C PRO A 168 14.12 2.19 -1.95
N ASP A 169 14.31 2.20 -3.27
CA ASP A 169 15.26 3.08 -3.95
C ASP A 169 14.70 4.52 -4.06
N ILE A 170 13.36 4.68 -4.01
CA ILE A 170 12.67 5.98 -3.98
C ILE A 170 11.57 6.00 -2.91
N ALA A 171 11.16 7.19 -2.48
CA ALA A 171 10.08 7.33 -1.52
C ALA A 171 8.75 6.86 -2.13
N ILE A 172 7.98 6.08 -1.37
CA ILE A 172 6.65 5.63 -1.76
C ILE A 172 5.66 5.84 -0.62
N GLY A 173 4.46 6.28 -0.96
CA GLY A 173 3.35 6.42 -0.03
C GLY A 173 2.03 6.04 -0.68
N ARG A 174 1.01 5.78 0.13
CA ARG A 174 -0.33 5.44 -0.34
C ARG A 174 -1.38 6.30 0.34
N TYR A 175 -2.32 6.82 -0.45
CA TYR A 175 -3.61 7.27 0.04
C TYR A 175 -4.68 6.23 -0.33
N PRO A 176 -5.24 5.48 0.64
CA PRO A 176 -6.16 4.37 0.38
C PRO A 176 -7.58 4.88 0.05
N ALA A 177 -7.71 5.60 -1.08
CA ALA A 177 -8.99 6.09 -1.58
C ALA A 177 -9.86 4.95 -2.13
N LYS A 178 -11.14 4.96 -1.77
CA LYS A 178 -12.15 4.05 -2.34
C LYS A 178 -13.00 4.72 -3.40
N SER A 179 -12.97 6.05 -3.46
CA SER A 179 -13.83 6.84 -4.33
C SER A 179 -13.17 8.15 -4.77
N VAL A 180 -13.71 8.72 -5.85
CA VAL A 180 -13.38 10.07 -6.34
C VAL A 180 -13.59 11.13 -5.25
N THR A 181 -14.57 10.93 -4.35
CA THR A 181 -14.86 11.88 -3.26
C THR A 181 -13.74 11.87 -2.22
N ASP A 182 -13.20 10.69 -1.88
CA ASP A 182 -12.06 10.58 -0.96
C ASP A 182 -10.84 11.31 -1.52
N VAL A 183 -10.55 11.10 -2.80
CA VAL A 183 -9.43 11.76 -3.49
C VAL A 183 -9.61 13.27 -3.51
N SER A 184 -10.81 13.77 -3.85
CA SER A 184 -11.09 15.22 -3.84
C SER A 184 -10.87 15.81 -2.45
N ALA A 185 -11.41 15.18 -1.41
CA ALA A 185 -11.24 15.65 -0.04
C ALA A 185 -9.78 15.66 0.42
N PHE A 186 -9.00 14.65 0.00
CA PHE A 186 -7.56 14.60 0.25
C PHE A 186 -6.80 15.72 -0.47
N VAL A 187 -7.05 15.91 -1.76
CA VAL A 187 -6.42 16.96 -2.57
C VAL A 187 -6.70 18.33 -2.00
N ASP A 188 -7.97 18.62 -1.69
CA ASP A 188 -8.39 19.89 -1.10
C ASP A 188 -7.70 20.13 0.25
N LYS A 189 -7.62 19.10 1.10
CA LYS A 189 -6.93 19.19 2.39
C LYS A 189 -5.44 19.50 2.25
N ILE A 190 -4.75 18.85 1.32
CA ILE A 190 -3.32 19.09 1.08
C ILE A 190 -3.09 20.51 0.58
N ILE A 191 -3.83 20.94 -0.43
CA ILE A 191 -3.70 22.30 -0.99
C ILE A 191 -4.05 23.35 0.06
N GLN A 192 -5.13 23.15 0.83
CA GLN A 192 -5.50 24.05 1.92
C GLN A 192 -4.39 24.15 2.95
N TYR A 193 -3.83 23.03 3.39
CA TYR A 193 -2.74 23.00 4.37
C TYR A 193 -1.48 23.74 3.89
N GLU A 194 -1.18 23.69 2.59
CA GLU A 194 0.04 24.29 2.02
C GLU A 194 -0.15 25.76 1.62
N THR A 195 -1.35 26.16 1.23
CA THR A 195 -1.64 27.53 0.74
C THR A 195 -2.22 28.45 1.80
N ASN A 196 -3.05 27.93 2.69
CA ASN A 196 -3.71 28.69 3.76
C ASN A 196 -3.80 27.86 5.05
N PRO A 197 -2.65 27.51 5.66
CA PRO A 197 -2.63 26.73 6.88
C PRO A 197 -3.33 27.47 8.02
N ASP A 198 -4.10 26.74 8.82
CA ASP A 198 -4.56 27.26 10.11
C ASP A 198 -3.37 27.33 11.08
N TYR A 199 -3.07 28.53 11.56
CA TYR A 199 -1.96 28.75 12.48
C TYR A 199 -2.46 28.60 13.92
N GLY A 200 -1.83 27.71 14.67
CA GLY A 200 -2.12 27.56 16.09
C GLY A 200 -1.06 26.75 16.82
N LEU A 201 -1.17 26.77 18.16
CA LEU A 201 -0.30 25.99 19.06
C LEU A 201 -0.36 24.49 18.77
N TRP A 202 -1.46 24.02 18.19
CA TRP A 202 -1.64 22.63 17.79
C TRP A 202 -0.48 22.11 16.93
N ARG A 203 0.14 22.95 16.08
CA ARG A 203 1.29 22.55 15.24
C ARG A 203 2.55 22.22 16.04
N GLN A 204 2.66 22.76 17.26
CA GLN A 204 3.75 22.50 18.20
C GLN A 204 3.33 21.49 19.27
N ARG A 205 2.33 20.65 18.99
CA ARG A 205 1.84 19.63 19.90
C ARG A 205 2.02 18.23 19.31
N VAL A 206 2.56 17.34 20.13
CA VAL A 206 2.60 15.90 19.90
C VAL A 206 1.67 15.25 20.91
N THR A 207 0.75 14.41 20.44
CA THR A 207 -0.09 13.58 21.30
C THR A 207 0.45 12.16 21.30
N LEU A 208 0.72 11.60 22.47
CA LEU A 208 1.19 10.23 22.65
C LEU A 208 0.08 9.42 23.31
N VAL A 209 -0.36 8.36 22.62
CA VAL A 209 -1.45 7.51 23.09
C VAL A 209 -0.91 6.12 23.40
N ALA A 210 -1.20 5.61 24.59
CA ALA A 210 -0.83 4.25 24.99
C ALA A 210 -2.05 3.44 25.43
N ASP A 211 -2.12 2.21 24.93
CA ASP A 211 -3.11 1.22 25.38
C ASP A 211 -2.84 0.79 26.83
N ASP A 212 -3.80 0.09 27.43
CA ASP A 212 -3.71 -0.36 28.81
C ASP A 212 -3.00 -1.71 29.00
N ALA A 213 -2.71 -2.00 30.28
CA ALA A 213 -2.09 -3.25 30.70
C ALA A 213 -3.10 -4.38 30.94
N ALA A 214 -4.39 -4.19 30.65
CA ALA A 214 -5.42 -5.15 31.03
C ALA A 214 -5.34 -6.44 30.20
N ARG A 215 -4.61 -6.42 29.08
CA ARG A 215 -4.48 -7.56 28.17
C ARG A 215 -3.03 -8.09 28.15
N PRO A 216 -2.83 -9.42 28.27
CA PRO A 216 -1.51 -10.01 28.18
C PRO A 216 -0.93 -9.82 26.78
N GLU A 217 0.30 -9.34 26.70
CA GLU A 217 1.05 -9.27 25.44
C GLU A 217 1.43 -10.70 24.98
N PRO A 218 1.41 -11.00 23.67
CA PRO A 218 1.61 -12.37 23.16
C PRO A 218 2.99 -12.99 23.46
N VAL A 219 3.95 -12.19 23.93
CA VAL A 219 5.36 -12.57 24.04
C VAL A 219 5.90 -12.25 25.46
N HIS A 220 5.97 -13.30 26.28
CA HIS A 220 6.87 -13.51 27.44
C HIS A 220 6.59 -12.77 28.76
N GLY A 221 6.44 -13.57 29.83
CA GLY A 221 7.32 -13.72 31.02
C GLY A 221 8.08 -12.54 31.66
N SER A 222 7.83 -11.30 31.24
CA SER A 222 8.46 -10.10 31.76
C SER A 222 7.62 -9.51 32.90
N ILE A 223 8.31 -9.00 33.93
CA ILE A 223 7.73 -8.16 34.99
C ILE A 223 7.05 -6.87 34.47
N ALA A 224 7.18 -6.58 33.16
CA ALA A 224 6.53 -5.45 32.47
C ALA A 224 5.29 -5.85 31.63
N THR A 225 4.67 -7.00 31.91
CA THR A 225 3.45 -7.45 31.20
C THR A 225 2.40 -6.32 31.14
N GLY A 226 2.03 -5.88 29.93
CA GLY A 226 1.02 -4.85 29.69
C GLY A 226 1.51 -3.40 29.76
N LYS A 227 2.80 -3.13 29.95
CA LYS A 227 3.34 -1.75 30.03
C LYS A 227 4.14 -1.30 28.80
N SER A 228 4.28 -2.13 27.77
CA SER A 228 5.14 -1.80 26.63
C SER A 228 4.68 -0.54 25.90
N HIS A 229 3.38 -0.36 25.68
CA HIS A 229 2.82 0.82 25.01
C HIS A 229 3.12 2.12 25.76
N THR A 230 2.97 2.12 27.09
CA THR A 230 3.32 3.27 27.93
C THR A 230 4.83 3.52 27.92
N GLN A 231 5.65 2.48 28.04
CA GLN A 231 7.10 2.61 28.05
C GLN A 231 7.67 3.11 26.72
N ASN A 232 7.10 2.65 25.59
CA ASN A 232 7.42 3.14 24.27
C ASN A 232 7.04 4.62 24.13
N SER A 233 5.85 5.00 24.62
CA SER A 233 5.41 6.41 24.64
C SER A 233 6.34 7.29 25.48
N GLU A 234 6.79 6.82 26.64
CA GLU A 234 7.76 7.56 27.47
C GLU A 234 9.13 7.70 26.80
N THR A 235 9.57 6.66 26.08
CA THR A 235 10.83 6.71 25.32
C THR A 235 10.73 7.74 24.20
N ILE A 236 9.62 7.75 23.45
CA ILE A 236 9.37 8.77 22.41
C ILE A 236 9.28 10.15 23.03
N ALA A 237 8.59 10.33 24.16
CA ALA A 237 8.48 11.60 24.86
C ALA A 237 9.86 12.18 25.24
N GLY A 238 10.82 11.32 25.62
CA GLY A 238 12.19 11.73 25.91
C GLY A 238 13.01 12.15 24.69
N LEU A 239 12.58 11.79 23.47
CA LEU A 239 13.21 12.20 22.21
C LEU A 239 12.62 13.49 21.64
N VAL A 240 11.43 13.89 22.09
CA VAL A 240 10.76 15.11 21.63
C VAL A 240 11.48 16.34 22.19
N VAL A 241 11.75 17.32 21.32
CA VAL A 241 12.43 18.55 21.71
C VAL A 241 11.59 19.38 22.70
N PRO A 242 12.20 20.06 23.69
CA PRO A 242 11.45 20.80 24.72
C PRO A 242 10.54 21.93 24.20
N SER A 243 10.73 22.38 22.96
CA SER A 243 9.91 23.40 22.31
C SER A 243 8.58 22.89 21.76
N ILE A 244 8.30 21.58 21.89
CA ILE A 244 7.06 20.94 21.47
C ILE A 244 6.27 20.53 22.72
N GLU A 245 5.01 20.94 22.79
CA GLU A 245 4.06 20.50 23.81
C GLU A 245 3.80 18.99 23.64
N ILE A 246 4.02 18.21 24.70
CA ILE A 246 3.70 16.79 24.72
C ILE A 246 2.41 16.59 25.51
N ARG A 247 1.38 16.05 24.86
CA ARG A 247 0.16 15.57 25.52
C ARG A 247 0.19 14.06 25.57
N LYS A 248 -0.05 13.49 26.74
CA LYS A 248 -0.06 12.04 26.95
C LYS A 248 -1.49 11.62 27.28
N LEU A 249 -1.96 10.58 26.62
CA LEU A 249 -3.23 9.93 26.92
C LEU A 249 -2.97 8.44 27.09
N TYR A 250 -2.93 7.98 28.33
CA TYR A 250 -2.68 6.58 28.64
C TYR A 250 -3.95 5.93 29.13
N MET A 251 -4.40 4.86 28.47
CA MET A 251 -5.66 4.19 28.81
C MET A 251 -5.66 3.61 30.24
N MET A 252 -4.50 3.40 30.86
CA MET A 252 -4.42 3.00 32.28
C MET A 252 -4.90 4.08 33.27
N GLU A 253 -4.97 5.34 32.85
CA GLU A 253 -5.39 6.46 33.70
C GLU A 253 -6.92 6.60 33.79
N PHE A 254 -7.66 5.87 32.95
CA PHE A 254 -9.11 5.95 32.84
C PHE A 254 -9.81 4.71 33.42
N PRO A 255 -10.94 4.89 34.12
CA PRO A 255 -11.68 3.79 34.72
C PRO A 255 -12.34 2.89 33.68
N GLU A 256 -12.39 1.60 34.02
CA GLU A 256 -13.06 0.56 33.24
C GLU A 256 -14.57 0.54 33.49
N VAL A 257 -15.35 0.51 32.42
CA VAL A 257 -16.81 0.35 32.48
C VAL A 257 -17.17 -0.99 31.84
N SER A 258 -17.87 -1.84 32.60
CA SER A 258 -18.32 -3.13 32.09
C SER A 258 -19.38 -2.96 31.01
N ASN A 259 -19.25 -3.69 29.90
CA ASN A 259 -20.25 -3.72 28.84
C ASN A 259 -20.42 -5.12 28.25
N ALA A 260 -21.44 -5.30 27.41
CA ALA A 260 -21.71 -6.54 26.71
C ALA A 260 -20.79 -6.79 25.48
N SER A 261 -19.64 -6.12 25.38
CA SER A 261 -18.69 -6.36 24.29
C SER A 261 -18.02 -7.73 24.44
N LEU A 262 -17.44 -8.24 23.34
CA LEU A 262 -16.72 -9.52 23.30
C LEU A 262 -15.61 -9.64 24.37
N TYR A 263 -15.15 -8.51 24.90
CA TYR A 263 -14.07 -8.39 25.87
C TYR A 263 -14.52 -7.85 27.24
N GLY A 264 -15.82 -7.58 27.43
CA GLY A 264 -16.44 -7.29 28.74
C GLY A 264 -16.19 -5.91 29.35
N VAL A 265 -15.29 -5.09 28.78
CA VAL A 265 -14.86 -3.80 29.35
C VAL A 265 -14.58 -2.75 28.25
N VAL A 266 -14.97 -1.50 28.48
CA VAL A 266 -14.63 -0.31 27.68
C VAL A 266 -14.19 0.86 28.57
N LYS A 267 -13.46 1.81 28.00
CA LYS A 267 -13.01 3.05 28.67
C LYS A 267 -13.55 4.28 27.94
N PRO A 268 -14.85 4.60 28.09
CA PRO A 268 -15.49 5.68 27.32
C PRO A 268 -14.86 7.05 27.58
N GLU A 269 -14.38 7.31 28.80
CA GLU A 269 -13.69 8.55 29.14
C GLU A 269 -12.36 8.71 28.40
N ALA A 270 -11.62 7.61 28.18
CA ALA A 270 -10.40 7.64 27.36
C ALA A 270 -10.71 7.97 25.90
N THR A 271 -11.79 7.41 25.36
CA THR A 271 -12.28 7.75 24.02
C THR A 271 -12.66 9.22 23.91
N GLN A 272 -13.43 9.74 24.88
CA GLN A 272 -13.82 11.14 24.89
C GLN A 272 -12.59 12.06 24.98
N ALA A 273 -11.66 11.78 25.90
CA ALA A 273 -10.43 12.56 26.03
C ALA A 273 -9.59 12.56 24.73
N LEU A 274 -9.55 11.44 23.99
CA LEU A 274 -8.88 11.39 22.70
C LEU A 274 -9.57 12.29 21.67
N LEU A 275 -10.90 12.25 21.60
CA LEU A 275 -11.68 13.11 20.70
C LEU A 275 -11.52 14.59 21.04
N ASP A 276 -11.47 14.93 22.33
CA ASP A 276 -11.26 16.30 22.81
C ASP A 276 -9.86 16.80 22.40
N ILE A 277 -8.82 15.98 22.59
CA ILE A 277 -7.45 16.31 22.16
C ILE A 277 -7.37 16.51 20.63
N LEU A 278 -8.02 15.64 19.85
CA LEU A 278 -8.06 15.76 18.39
C LEU A 278 -8.80 17.04 17.95
N THR A 279 -9.86 17.41 18.67
CA THR A 279 -10.65 18.63 18.40
C THR A 279 -9.88 19.91 18.76
N GLU A 280 -9.11 19.88 19.84
CA GLU A 280 -8.19 20.97 20.23
C GLU A 280 -6.97 21.10 19.30
N GLY A 281 -6.77 20.12 18.43
CA GLY A 281 -5.70 20.06 17.43
C GLY A 281 -4.39 19.49 17.99
N THR A 282 -3.73 18.67 17.17
CA THR A 282 -2.38 18.15 17.40
C THR A 282 -1.65 18.06 16.05
N GLY A 283 -0.39 18.48 16.00
CA GLY A 283 0.42 18.49 14.78
C GLY A 283 0.94 17.10 14.44
N TYR A 284 1.17 16.30 15.47
CA TYR A 284 1.62 14.92 15.40
C TYR A 284 0.82 14.08 16.42
N HIS A 285 0.46 12.86 16.06
CA HIS A 285 -0.21 11.89 16.91
C HIS A 285 0.29 10.48 16.60
#